data_AF-L2GQ51-F1
#
_entry.id   AF-L2GQ51-F1
#
_cell.length_a   1.000
_cell.length_b   1.000
_cell.length_c   1.000
_cell.angle_alpha   90.00
_cell.angle_beta   90.00
_cell.angle_gamma   90.00
#
_symmetry.space_group_name_H-M   'P 1'
#
loop_
_entity.id
_entity.type
_entity.pdbx_description
1 polymer ?
#
loop_
_entity_poly.entity_id
_entity_poly.type
_entity_poly.pdbx_seq_one_letter_code
_entity_poly.pdbx_strand_id
1 'polypeptide(L)'
;MFLYFTIFYGVLLVASSHLCVEEHSQDESLRHCATHQNNPELDDSLFDVEPLHLFEPVRLNISIETLGGVATIMIKKNMLLPTTKTKILSLPLDDENYVTINIYEGLGKMVEYNNLIDSFKLRCTTPTQHGILPAKCDLLDIEITCDVDNNGILVVTAREKSSNKSEMHIVSNLNRKTTLEQIEEVYKKYKEFEEALGLEVSSG
;
A
#
# COMPACT_ATOMS: atom_id res chain seq x y z
N MET A 1 56.87 -0.94 47.77
CA MET A 1 56.26 -1.20 49.08
C MET A 1 54.89 -1.82 48.82
N PHE A 2 54.79 -3.15 49.00
CA PHE A 2 53.62 -4.02 48.72
C PHE A 2 53.10 -4.04 47.26
N LEU A 3 52.48 -5.11 46.75
CA LEU A 3 52.72 -6.57 46.69
C LEU A 3 51.44 -7.13 46.01
N TYR A 4 51.59 -8.01 45.01
CA TYR A 4 50.70 -9.11 44.60
C TYR A 4 49.18 -9.07 44.92
N PHE A 5 48.32 -9.34 43.91
CA PHE A 5 47.52 -10.59 43.89
C PHE A 5 46.87 -10.89 42.52
N THR A 6 46.51 -12.16 42.33
CA THR A 6 45.88 -12.77 41.14
C THR A 6 44.49 -13.36 41.52
N ILE A 7 43.63 -13.86 40.63
CA ILE A 7 43.78 -14.27 39.21
C ILE A 7 42.46 -14.02 38.42
N PHE A 8 42.39 -14.52 37.19
CA PHE A 8 41.20 -14.70 36.34
C PHE A 8 39.92 -15.13 37.10
N TYR A 9 38.74 -14.64 36.67
CA TYR A 9 37.63 -15.45 36.11
C TYR A 9 36.50 -14.53 35.60
N GLY A 10 35.73 -14.99 34.60
CA GLY A 10 34.42 -14.41 34.26
C GLY A 10 34.33 -13.59 32.96
N VAL A 11 34.23 -14.28 31.82
CA VAL A 11 33.63 -13.69 30.60
C VAL A 11 32.12 -13.57 30.85
N LEU A 12 31.59 -12.35 30.80
CA LEU A 12 30.15 -12.12 30.80
C LEU A 12 29.73 -11.46 29.48
N LEU A 13 29.24 -12.29 28.58
CA LEU A 13 28.56 -11.87 27.34
C LEU A 13 27.24 -11.18 27.71
N VAL A 14 27.09 -9.92 27.32
CA VAL A 14 25.79 -9.26 27.23
C VAL A 14 25.58 -8.90 25.77
N ALA A 15 24.64 -9.58 25.12
CA ALA A 15 24.37 -9.41 23.71
C ALA A 15 23.73 -8.04 23.45
N SER A 16 24.42 -7.20 22.69
CA SER A 16 23.74 -6.12 21.96
C SER A 16 22.84 -6.76 20.90
N SER A 17 21.56 -6.41 20.90
CA SER A 17 20.60 -6.81 19.87
C SER A 17 20.90 -6.11 18.55
N HIS A 18 21.95 -6.54 17.86
CA HIS A 18 22.20 -6.19 16.48
C HIS A 18 21.45 -7.17 15.59
N LEU A 19 20.58 -6.62 14.72
CA LEU A 19 19.84 -7.40 13.74
C LEU A 19 20.84 -7.89 12.68
N CYS A 20 21.27 -9.14 12.76
CA CYS A 20 21.98 -9.80 11.67
C CYS A 20 20.96 -10.51 10.79
N VAL A 21 20.75 -9.97 9.59
CA VAL A 21 20.11 -10.71 8.49
C VAL A 21 21.17 -11.66 7.95
N GLU A 22 21.07 -12.95 8.28
CA GLU A 22 21.85 -13.97 7.59
C GLU A 22 21.16 -14.31 6.26
N GLU A 23 21.86 -14.03 5.16
CA GLU A 23 21.46 -14.49 3.82
C GLU A 23 21.61 -16.02 3.76
N HIS A 24 20.50 -16.75 3.87
CA HIS A 24 20.52 -18.19 3.62
C HIS A 24 20.67 -18.45 2.12
N SER A 25 21.89 -18.75 1.69
CA SER A 25 22.17 -19.23 0.33
C SER A 25 21.44 -20.55 0.07
N GLN A 26 20.96 -20.75 -1.16
CA GLN A 26 19.93 -21.75 -1.47
C GLN A 26 20.40 -23.22 -1.47
N ASP A 27 21.67 -23.51 -1.14
CA ASP A 27 22.29 -24.84 -1.31
C ASP A 27 22.15 -25.79 -0.10
N GLU A 28 21.70 -25.33 1.07
CA GLU A 28 21.71 -26.15 2.29
C GLU A 28 20.44 -26.97 2.55
N SER A 29 19.36 -26.69 1.82
CA SER A 29 18.07 -27.38 1.97
C SER A 29 18.11 -28.88 1.61
N LEU A 30 19.06 -29.32 0.78
CA LEU A 30 19.13 -30.69 0.27
C LEU A 30 19.73 -31.73 1.24
N ARG A 31 20.32 -31.32 2.38
CA ARG A 31 21.08 -32.24 3.24
C ARG A 31 20.26 -32.99 4.30
N HIS A 32 19.00 -32.65 4.52
CA HIS A 32 18.22 -33.22 5.63
C HIS A 32 17.35 -34.44 5.28
N CYS A 33 17.23 -34.82 4.00
CA CYS A 33 16.32 -35.90 3.56
C CYS A 33 16.93 -37.32 3.55
N ALA A 34 18.18 -37.51 4.02
CA ALA A 34 18.99 -38.69 3.67
C ALA A 34 19.42 -39.60 4.85
N THR A 35 18.83 -39.49 6.04
CA THR A 35 19.27 -40.28 7.23
C THR A 35 18.17 -41.02 8.01
N HIS A 36 16.94 -41.16 7.48
CA HIS A 36 15.89 -41.98 8.10
C HIS A 36 15.36 -43.09 7.18
N GLN A 37 16.14 -44.16 7.06
CA GLN A 37 15.61 -45.52 6.85
C GLN A 37 15.96 -46.36 8.08
N ASN A 38 15.03 -47.23 8.51
CA ASN A 38 15.12 -48.18 9.63
C ASN A 38 14.55 -47.75 11.00
N ASN A 39 13.34 -47.16 11.06
CA ASN A 39 12.42 -47.43 12.18
C ASN A 39 10.95 -47.34 11.73
N PRO A 40 10.17 -48.44 11.72
CA PRO A 40 8.76 -48.44 11.29
C PRO A 40 7.81 -48.22 12.47
N GLU A 41 8.06 -47.19 13.26
CA GLU A 41 7.15 -46.66 14.29
C GLU A 41 7.34 -45.14 14.30
N LEU A 42 6.62 -44.46 13.40
CA LEU A 42 6.47 -43.01 13.40
C LEU A 42 4.98 -42.70 13.61
N ASP A 43 4.75 -41.97 14.69
CA ASP A 43 3.49 -41.37 15.09
C ASP A 43 2.90 -40.53 13.93
N ASP A 44 1.69 -40.86 13.50
CA ASP A 44 0.97 -40.21 12.39
C ASP A 44 0.36 -38.84 12.81
N SER A 45 0.85 -38.25 13.91
CA SER A 45 0.38 -36.97 14.44
C SER A 45 1.41 -35.83 14.27
N LEU A 46 0.87 -34.67 13.87
CA LEU A 46 1.49 -33.35 13.95
C LEU A 46 2.60 -33.00 12.92
N PHE A 47 2.30 -33.21 11.64
CA PHE A 47 2.55 -32.14 10.65
C PHE A 47 1.23 -31.46 10.31
N ASP A 48 0.73 -30.65 11.26
CA ASP A 48 -0.30 -29.65 10.97
C ASP A 48 0.37 -28.48 10.24
N VAL A 49 0.72 -28.73 8.97
CA VAL A 49 1.24 -27.71 8.08
C VAL A 49 0.11 -26.76 7.73
N GLU A 50 0.03 -25.65 8.47
CA GLU A 50 -0.86 -24.54 8.12
C GLU A 50 -0.72 -24.25 6.62
N PRO A 51 -1.83 -24.20 5.86
CA PRO A 51 -1.75 -24.06 4.41
C PRO A 51 -0.99 -22.78 4.07
N LEU A 52 0.10 -22.92 3.31
CA LEU A 52 1.00 -21.83 2.97
C LEU A 52 0.28 -20.86 2.03
N HIS A 53 -0.32 -19.82 2.62
CA HIS A 53 -1.04 -18.79 1.90
C HIS A 53 -0.04 -17.86 1.20
N LEU A 54 0.06 -18.00 -0.12
CA LEU A 54 0.83 -17.06 -0.94
C LEU A 54 0.03 -15.76 -1.11
N PHE A 55 0.41 -14.73 -0.37
CA PHE A 55 -0.16 -13.39 -0.52
C PHE A 55 0.58 -12.61 -1.62
N GLU A 56 -0.12 -12.23 -2.69
CA GLU A 56 0.43 -11.35 -3.71
C GLU A 56 0.47 -9.89 -3.21
N PRO A 57 1.60 -9.17 -3.34
CA PRO A 57 1.69 -7.76 -2.99
C PRO A 57 1.20 -6.84 -4.11
N VAL A 58 0.63 -5.70 -3.75
CA VAL A 58 0.19 -4.66 -4.72
C VAL A 58 1.41 -4.06 -5.45
N ARG A 59 1.37 -4.01 -6.78
CA ARG A 59 2.53 -3.61 -7.62
C ARG A 59 2.83 -2.10 -7.64
N LEU A 60 1.79 -1.25 -7.63
CA LEU A 60 1.88 0.21 -7.74
C LEU A 60 1.03 0.89 -6.65
N ASN A 61 1.20 2.19 -6.39
CA ASN A 61 0.32 2.87 -5.44
C ASN A 61 -1.05 3.11 -6.09
N ILE A 62 -2.12 2.94 -5.31
CA ILE A 62 -3.47 3.36 -5.67
C ILE A 62 -3.73 4.69 -4.96
N SER A 63 -4.14 5.69 -5.72
CA SER A 63 -4.29 7.07 -5.28
C SER A 63 -5.59 7.68 -5.81
N ILE A 64 -6.04 8.74 -5.15
CA ILE A 64 -7.22 9.50 -5.55
C ILE A 64 -6.80 10.95 -5.78
N GLU A 65 -7.33 11.56 -6.84
CA GLU A 65 -7.09 12.97 -7.11
C GLU A 65 -7.62 13.85 -5.98
N THR A 66 -6.82 14.86 -5.62
CA THR A 66 -7.19 15.93 -4.70
C THR A 66 -6.85 17.28 -5.32
N LEU A 67 -7.41 18.36 -4.75
CA LEU A 67 -7.27 19.73 -5.24
C LEU A 67 -5.83 20.08 -5.66
N GLY A 68 -5.70 20.71 -6.82
CA GLY A 68 -4.39 21.09 -7.37
C GLY A 68 -3.65 19.94 -8.07
N GLY A 69 -4.34 18.89 -8.50
CA GLY A 69 -3.75 17.77 -9.25
C GLY A 69 -2.85 16.86 -8.39
N VAL A 70 -3.00 16.90 -7.06
CA VAL A 70 -2.20 16.09 -6.15
C VAL A 70 -2.80 14.68 -6.04
N ALA A 71 -1.98 13.66 -6.30
CA ALA A 71 -2.36 12.27 -6.18
C ALA A 71 -2.23 11.80 -4.72
N THR A 72 -3.34 11.73 -3.99
CA THR A 72 -3.35 11.28 -2.60
C THR A 72 -3.36 9.76 -2.53
N ILE A 73 -2.23 9.16 -2.13
CA ILE A 73 -2.08 7.71 -1.98
C ILE A 73 -3.02 7.17 -0.89
N MET A 74 -3.82 6.16 -1.26
CA MET A 74 -4.72 5.42 -0.39
C MET A 74 -4.12 4.06 0.00
N ILE A 75 -3.59 3.32 -0.99
CA ILE A 75 -2.91 2.03 -0.80
C ILE A 75 -1.52 2.13 -1.42
N LYS A 76 -0.50 1.69 -0.67
CA LYS A 76 0.90 1.76 -1.10
C LYS A 76 1.31 0.51 -1.87
N LYS A 77 2.29 0.66 -2.77
CA LYS A 77 3.00 -0.47 -3.38
C LYS A 77 3.60 -1.39 -2.30
N ASN A 78 3.77 -2.65 -2.65
CA ASN A 78 4.27 -3.73 -1.80
C ASN A 78 3.41 -4.02 -0.56
N MET A 79 2.19 -3.50 -0.49
CA MET A 79 1.25 -3.89 0.56
C MET A 79 0.64 -5.26 0.25
N LEU A 80 0.52 -6.12 1.27
CA LEU A 80 -0.12 -7.44 1.14
C LEU A 80 -1.64 -7.30 0.98
N LEU A 81 -2.21 -8.16 0.15
CA LEU A 81 -3.66 -8.33 -0.02
C LEU A 81 -4.19 -9.44 0.91
N PRO A 82 -5.45 -9.36 1.38
CA PRO A 82 -6.42 -8.28 1.18
C PRO A 82 -6.13 -7.06 2.07
N THR A 83 -6.55 -5.86 1.65
CA THR A 83 -6.38 -4.62 2.43
C THR A 83 -7.50 -3.61 2.24
N THR A 84 -8.01 -3.09 3.37
CA THR A 84 -8.91 -1.94 3.42
C THR A 84 -8.19 -0.70 3.95
N LYS A 85 -8.39 0.46 3.30
CA LYS A 85 -7.88 1.78 3.74
C LYS A 85 -8.96 2.85 3.58
N THR A 86 -9.21 3.59 4.65
CA THR A 86 -10.17 4.70 4.68
C THR A 86 -9.45 6.02 4.95
N LYS A 87 -9.84 7.08 4.22
CA LYS A 87 -9.32 8.44 4.42
C LYS A 87 -10.41 9.46 4.08
N ILE A 88 -10.47 10.55 4.84
CA ILE A 88 -11.30 11.70 4.52
C ILE A 88 -10.49 12.63 3.61
N LEU A 89 -11.05 12.98 2.46
CA LEU A 89 -10.49 13.93 1.49
C LEU A 89 -11.48 15.09 1.29
N SER A 90 -10.97 16.31 1.17
CA SER A 90 -11.78 17.45 0.78
C SER A 90 -11.68 17.64 -0.73
N LEU A 91 -12.79 17.46 -1.44
CA LEU A 91 -12.88 17.45 -2.90
C LEU A 91 -13.73 18.62 -3.42
N PRO A 92 -13.46 19.13 -4.64
CA PRO A 92 -14.28 20.18 -5.24
C PRO A 92 -15.65 19.65 -5.64
N LEU A 93 -16.66 20.49 -5.52
CA LEU A 93 -18.01 20.26 -6.02
C LEU A 93 -18.17 20.89 -7.42
N ASP A 94 -18.70 20.11 -8.37
CA ASP A 94 -19.12 20.58 -9.70
C ASP A 94 -20.44 21.39 -9.60
N ASP A 95 -20.71 22.31 -10.55
CA ASP A 95 -21.93 23.13 -10.61
C ASP A 95 -23.25 22.33 -10.55
N GLU A 96 -23.23 21.07 -10.96
CA GLU A 96 -24.37 20.15 -10.93
C GLU A 96 -24.56 19.43 -9.58
N ASN A 97 -23.76 19.75 -8.56
CA ASN A 97 -23.70 19.11 -7.23
C ASN A 97 -23.16 17.67 -7.25
N TYR A 98 -22.21 17.39 -8.14
CA TYR A 98 -21.46 16.12 -8.13
C TYR A 98 -20.04 16.36 -7.64
N VAL A 99 -19.49 15.39 -6.93
CA VAL A 99 -18.05 15.30 -6.67
C VAL A 99 -17.50 14.21 -7.59
N THR A 100 -16.60 14.59 -8.48
CA THR A 100 -15.91 13.65 -9.37
C THR A 100 -14.72 13.02 -8.63
N ILE A 101 -14.66 11.69 -8.60
CA ILE A 101 -13.63 10.91 -7.91
C ILE A 101 -12.85 10.13 -8.96
N ASN A 102 -11.62 10.59 -9.22
CA ASN A 102 -10.70 9.98 -10.19
C ASN A 102 -9.69 9.09 -9.46
N ILE A 103 -9.56 7.84 -9.91
CA ILE A 103 -8.73 6.81 -9.27
C ILE A 103 -7.50 6.56 -10.14
N TYR A 104 -6.31 6.73 -9.57
CA TYR A 104 -5.04 6.66 -10.27
C TYR A 104 -4.13 5.54 -9.74
N GLU A 105 -3.47 4.83 -10.66
CA GLU A 105 -2.39 3.87 -10.39
C GLU A 105 -1.05 4.52 -10.75
N GLY A 106 -0.08 4.51 -9.83
CA GLY A 106 1.26 5.01 -10.15
C GLY A 106 2.16 5.23 -8.95
N LEU A 107 3.20 6.05 -9.14
CA LEU A 107 4.20 6.37 -8.12
C LEU A 107 4.40 7.89 -7.93
N GLY A 108 4.01 8.72 -8.90
CA GLY A 108 4.17 10.17 -8.85
C GLY A 108 3.25 10.84 -7.82
N LYS A 109 3.67 12.00 -7.30
CA LYS A 109 2.86 12.77 -6.33
C LYS A 109 1.79 13.64 -7.01
N MET A 110 1.94 13.92 -8.31
CA MET A 110 0.93 14.62 -9.12
C MET A 110 0.25 13.62 -10.06
N VAL A 111 -1.03 13.85 -10.36
CA VAL A 111 -1.86 12.97 -11.20
C VAL A 111 -1.35 12.85 -12.63
N GLU A 112 -0.67 13.88 -13.15
CA GLU A 112 -0.12 13.95 -14.51
C GLU A 112 0.90 12.83 -14.83
N TYR A 113 1.60 12.33 -13.81
CA TYR A 113 2.62 11.28 -13.93
C TYR A 113 2.10 9.87 -13.61
N ASN A 114 0.80 9.75 -13.30
CA ASN A 114 0.13 8.49 -12.94
C ASN A 114 -0.87 8.08 -14.03
N ASN A 115 -1.28 6.82 -14.02
CA ASN A 115 -2.28 6.29 -14.94
C ASN A 115 -3.69 6.37 -14.35
N LEU A 116 -4.68 6.88 -15.09
CA LEU A 116 -6.08 6.87 -14.67
C LEU A 116 -6.67 5.46 -14.86
N ILE A 117 -7.14 4.84 -13.77
CA ILE A 117 -7.73 3.49 -13.83
C ILE A 117 -9.22 3.56 -14.19
N ASP A 118 -9.92 4.49 -13.53
CA ASP A 118 -11.38 4.61 -13.50
C ASP A 118 -11.79 5.96 -12.88
N SER A 119 -13.01 6.39 -13.15
CA SER A 119 -13.60 7.59 -12.53
C SER A 119 -15.12 7.46 -12.36
N PHE A 120 -15.63 7.99 -11.25
CA PHE A 120 -17.06 7.99 -10.95
C PHE A 120 -17.48 9.29 -10.26
N LYS A 121 -18.79 9.58 -10.23
CA LYS A 121 -19.33 10.84 -9.71
C LYS A 121 -20.29 10.60 -8.56
N LEU A 122 -19.89 10.94 -7.34
CA LEU A 122 -20.79 10.93 -6.18
C LEU A 122 -21.75 12.13 -6.27
N ARG A 123 -23.04 11.87 -6.45
CA ARG A 123 -24.06 12.92 -6.39
C ARG A 123 -24.24 13.40 -4.95
N CYS A 124 -23.66 14.54 -4.60
CA CYS A 124 -23.80 15.15 -3.28
C CYS A 124 -25.13 15.91 -3.17
N THR A 125 -25.54 16.20 -1.94
CA THR A 125 -26.64 17.14 -1.69
C THR A 125 -26.08 18.40 -1.06
N THR A 126 -25.95 19.48 -1.83
CA THR A 126 -25.60 20.78 -1.24
C THR A 126 -26.64 21.16 -0.20
N PRO A 127 -26.21 21.58 1.01
CA PRO A 127 -27.10 22.37 1.84
C PRO A 127 -27.34 23.67 1.09
N THR A 128 -28.53 23.82 0.49
CA THR A 128 -28.93 25.04 -0.21
C THR A 128 -28.95 26.19 0.79
N GLN A 129 -27.83 26.91 0.92
CA GLN A 129 -27.74 28.07 1.79
C GLN A 129 -28.51 29.23 1.14
N HIS A 130 -29.82 29.22 1.41
CA HIS A 130 -30.70 30.36 1.29
C HIS A 130 -30.05 31.57 2.00
N GLY A 131 -29.53 32.51 1.22
CA GLY A 131 -29.10 33.81 1.72
C GLY A 131 -27.59 34.10 1.66
N ILE A 132 -27.17 34.62 0.50
CA ILE A 132 -26.17 35.70 0.36
C ILE A 132 -24.91 35.60 1.25
N LEU A 133 -23.89 34.91 0.76
CA LEU A 133 -22.51 35.41 0.74
C LEU A 133 -21.79 34.89 -0.52
N PRO A 134 -21.15 35.75 -1.33
CA PRO A 134 -20.31 35.27 -2.43
C PRO A 134 -18.95 34.77 -1.92
N ALA A 135 -18.32 33.89 -2.70
CA ALA A 135 -16.96 33.36 -2.49
C ALA A 135 -16.76 32.38 -1.32
N LYS A 136 -17.31 31.18 -1.47
CA LYS A 136 -16.64 29.96 -1.00
C LYS A 136 -16.41 29.04 -2.19
N CYS A 137 -15.20 28.51 -2.35
CA CYS A 137 -15.02 27.33 -3.18
C CYS A 137 -15.65 26.17 -2.42
N ASP A 138 -16.68 25.55 -3.00
CA ASP A 138 -17.44 24.51 -2.32
C ASP A 138 -16.65 23.20 -2.30
N LEU A 139 -15.87 23.05 -1.23
CA LEU A 139 -15.16 21.82 -0.89
C LEU A 139 -16.00 20.97 0.05
N LEU A 140 -16.22 19.71 -0.31
CA LEU A 140 -16.92 18.74 0.52
C LEU A 140 -15.95 17.70 1.09
N ASP A 141 -16.10 17.40 2.38
CA ASP A 141 -15.41 16.29 3.05
C ASP A 141 -16.07 14.97 2.68
N ILE A 142 -15.38 14.19 1.84
CA ILE A 142 -15.77 12.84 1.43
C ILE A 142 -14.90 11.83 2.16
N GLU A 143 -15.52 10.91 2.91
CA GLU A 143 -14.89 9.71 3.43
C GLU A 143 -14.78 8.69 2.30
N ILE A 144 -13.56 8.35 1.87
CA ILE A 144 -13.34 7.34 0.84
C ILE A 144 -12.66 6.12 1.47
N THR A 145 -13.24 4.95 1.22
CA THR A 145 -12.69 3.64 1.58
C THR A 145 -12.32 2.89 0.31
N CYS A 146 -11.05 2.52 0.19
CA CYS A 146 -10.53 1.61 -0.82
C CYS A 146 -10.32 0.25 -0.19
N ASP A 147 -10.99 -0.77 -0.73
CA ASP A 147 -10.85 -2.16 -0.32
C ASP A 147 -10.32 -2.99 -1.49
N VAL A 148 -9.28 -3.80 -1.28
CA VAL A 148 -8.71 -4.67 -2.31
C VAL A 148 -8.70 -6.10 -1.82
N ASP A 149 -9.36 -6.97 -2.59
CA ASP A 149 -9.51 -8.39 -2.28
C ASP A 149 -8.26 -9.21 -2.66
N ASN A 150 -8.29 -10.51 -2.34
CA ASN A 150 -7.23 -11.46 -2.70
C ASN A 150 -7.02 -11.63 -4.22
N ASN A 151 -7.95 -11.18 -5.07
CA ASN A 151 -7.87 -11.28 -6.53
C ASN A 151 -7.35 -10.00 -7.18
N GLY A 152 -7.09 -8.94 -6.42
CA GLY A 152 -6.73 -7.61 -6.93
C GLY A 152 -7.92 -6.83 -7.51
N ILE A 153 -9.15 -7.12 -7.09
CA ILE A 153 -10.34 -6.31 -7.38
C ILE A 153 -10.40 -5.18 -6.35
N LEU A 154 -10.52 -3.93 -6.83
CA LEU A 154 -10.59 -2.74 -6.00
C LEU A 154 -12.04 -2.27 -5.90
N VAL A 155 -12.58 -2.22 -4.69
CA VAL A 155 -13.87 -1.58 -4.39
C VAL A 155 -13.58 -0.22 -3.75
N VAL A 156 -14.10 0.85 -4.37
CA VAL A 156 -14.02 2.21 -3.82
C VAL A 156 -15.40 2.64 -3.37
N THR A 157 -15.56 2.84 -2.07
CA THR A 157 -16.78 3.39 -1.48
C THR A 157 -16.52 4.83 -1.05
N ALA A 158 -17.29 5.77 -1.59
CA ALA A 158 -17.25 7.17 -1.22
C ALA A 158 -18.51 7.54 -0.43
N ARG A 159 -18.36 8.28 0.68
CA ARG A 159 -19.45 8.77 1.52
C ARG A 159 -19.30 10.26 1.79
N GLU A 160 -20.35 11.02 1.53
CA GLU A 160 -20.45 12.43 1.92
C GLU A 160 -20.66 12.54 3.44
N LYS A 161 -19.76 13.23 4.16
CA LYS A 161 -19.81 13.33 5.63
C LYS A 161 -21.03 14.12 6.15
N SER A 162 -21.53 15.09 5.38
CA SER A 162 -22.69 15.91 5.74
C SER A 162 -24.03 15.20 5.48
N SER A 163 -24.23 14.65 4.28
CA SER A 163 -25.47 13.98 3.89
C SER A 163 -25.56 12.51 4.33
N ASN A 164 -24.44 11.88 4.72
CA ASN A 164 -24.28 10.43 4.89
C ASN A 164 -24.58 9.59 3.64
N LYS A 165 -24.82 10.24 2.50
CA LYS A 165 -25.02 9.57 1.22
C LYS A 165 -23.73 8.92 0.76
N SER A 166 -23.80 7.66 0.36
CA SER A 166 -22.66 6.89 -0.12
C SER A 166 -22.91 6.25 -1.47
N GLU A 167 -21.84 6.11 -2.25
CA GLU A 167 -21.83 5.44 -3.54
C GLU A 167 -20.65 4.46 -3.56
N MET A 168 -20.90 3.24 -4.04
CA MET A 168 -19.91 2.18 -4.14
C MET A 168 -19.63 1.91 -5.60
N HIS A 169 -18.36 2.04 -5.98
CA HIS A 169 -17.87 1.77 -7.33
C HIS A 169 -16.90 0.60 -7.31
N ILE A 170 -17.09 -0.36 -8.21
CA ILE A 170 -16.24 -1.57 -8.29
C ILE A 170 -15.30 -1.40 -9.48
N VAL A 171 -14.04 -1.13 -9.19
CA VAL A 171 -12.98 -1.01 -10.20
C VAL A 171 -12.50 -2.41 -10.58
N SER A 172 -12.64 -2.74 -11.86
CA SER A 172 -12.28 -4.05 -12.39
C SER A 172 -10.78 -4.34 -12.28
N ASN A 173 -10.47 -5.57 -11.84
CA ASN A 173 -9.17 -6.18 -11.56
C ASN A 173 -7.91 -5.38 -12.00
N LEU A 174 -7.17 -4.88 -11.02
CA LEU A 174 -5.92 -4.13 -11.18
C LEU A 174 -4.83 -5.00 -11.85
N ASN A 175 -4.66 -6.23 -11.37
CA ASN A 175 -3.58 -7.14 -11.78
C ASN A 175 -3.65 -7.54 -13.26
N ARG A 176 -4.85 -7.52 -13.87
CA ARG A 176 -5.10 -7.87 -15.28
C ARG A 176 -5.05 -6.68 -16.24
N LYS A 177 -5.12 -5.43 -15.75
CA LYS A 177 -4.99 -4.23 -16.60
C LYS A 177 -3.52 -3.88 -16.85
N THR A 178 -2.67 -3.86 -15.82
CA THR A 178 -1.26 -3.47 -15.97
C THR A 178 -0.40 -4.57 -16.60
N THR A 179 0.03 -4.35 -17.84
CA THR A 179 1.11 -5.12 -18.48
C THR A 179 2.48 -4.68 -17.93
N LEU A 180 3.52 -5.50 -18.15
CA LEU A 180 4.90 -5.11 -17.78
C LEU A 180 5.33 -3.81 -18.46
N GLU A 181 4.97 -3.61 -19.72
CA GLU A 181 5.22 -2.39 -20.50
C GLU A 181 4.59 -1.13 -19.85
N GLN A 182 3.35 -1.24 -19.35
CA GLN A 182 2.69 -0.13 -18.65
C GLN A 182 3.33 0.16 -17.29
N ILE A 183 3.81 -0.86 -16.59
CA ILE A 183 4.55 -0.70 -15.34
C ILE A 183 5.88 0.03 -15.62
N GLU A 184 6.61 -0.34 -16.67
CA GLU A 184 7.82 0.36 -17.13
C GLU A 184 7.54 1.82 -17.53
N GLU A 185 6.42 2.10 -18.22
CA GLU A 185 6.00 3.46 -18.55
C GLU A 185 5.73 4.31 -17.31
N VAL A 186 5.07 3.75 -16.28
CA VAL A 186 4.85 4.41 -14.99
C VAL A 186 6.18 4.68 -14.27
N TYR A 187 7.12 3.74 -14.29
CA TYR A 187 8.47 3.97 -13.73
C TYR A 187 9.24 5.05 -14.48
N LYS A 188 9.10 5.14 -15.81
CA LYS A 188 9.68 6.20 -16.63
C LYS A 188 9.10 7.58 -16.28
N LYS A 189 7.77 7.71 -16.20
CA LYS A 189 7.09 8.95 -15.76
C LYS A 189 7.48 9.34 -14.34
N TYR A 190 7.64 8.37 -13.45
CA TYR A 190 8.10 8.61 -12.08
C TYR A 190 9.53 9.16 -12.04
N LYS A 191 10.45 8.62 -12.85
CA LYS A 191 11.83 9.13 -12.97
C LYS A 191 11.87 10.55 -13.54
N GLU A 192 11.07 10.83 -14.58
CA GLU A 192 10.91 12.18 -15.14
C GLU A 192 10.38 13.18 -14.09
N PHE A 193 9.48 12.73 -13.20
CA PHE A 193 8.98 13.52 -12.06
C PHE A 193 10.05 13.78 -10.98
N GLU A 194 10.89 12.79 -10.64
CA GLU A 194 12.01 12.98 -9.70
C GLU A 194 13.07 13.94 -10.24
N GLU A 195 13.42 13.80 -11.53
CA GLU A 195 14.34 14.71 -12.24
C GLU A 195 13.79 16.15 -12.28
N ALA A 196 12.50 16.32 -12.56
CA ALA A 196 11.84 17.64 -12.56
C ALA A 196 11.79 18.30 -11.16
N LEU A 197 11.81 17.50 -10.08
CA LEU A 197 11.91 18.00 -8.71
C LEU A 197 13.35 18.25 -8.23
N GLY A 198 14.36 17.87 -9.01
CA GLY A 198 15.77 18.00 -8.61
C GLY A 198 16.15 17.14 -7.40
N LEU A 199 15.40 16.06 -7.13
CA LEU A 199 15.72 15.12 -6.06
C LEU A 199 16.64 14.04 -6.63
N GLU A 200 17.95 14.13 -6.34
CA GLU A 200 18.87 13.04 -6.68
C GLU A 200 18.46 11.76 -5.94
N VAL A 201 18.30 10.67 -6.70
CA VAL A 201 17.92 9.37 -6.18
C VAL A 201 19.08 8.78 -5.38
N SER A 202 19.08 9.00 -4.07
CA SER A 202 19.87 8.20 -3.14
C SER A 202 19.29 6.79 -3.07
N SER A 203 19.58 5.96 -4.08
CA SER A 203 19.28 4.53 -4.10
C SER A 203 20.12 3.82 -3.04
N GLY A 204 19.48 3.49 -1.91
CA GLY A 204 19.99 2.60 -0.85
C GLY A 204 19.16 1.34 -0.75
#